data_AF-A0A9P5QAS8-F1
#
_entry.id   AF-A0A9P5QAS8-F1
#
_cell.length_a   1.000
_cell.length_b   1.000
_cell.length_c   1.000
_cell.angle_alpha   90.00
_cell.angle_beta   90.00
_cell.angle_gamma   90.00
#
_symmetry.space_group_name_H-M   'P 1'
#
loop_
_entity.id
_entity.type
_entity.pdbx_description
1 polymer ?
#
loop_
_entity_poly.entity_id
_entity_poly.type
_entity_poly.pdbx_seq_one_letter_code
_entity_poly.pdbx_strand_id
1 'polypeptide(L)'
;MTPREWFCSIILGFCLTCDKETSRRCSQCSADLFCSIECQEFRGSISVLEHITDKCTVRRLSAHKLFLFCLRNEIPTDGETEVLFSFDKFSPVLEKTCLLRLYIWLFCAGVTVEHISQWSSENNLSDNILAEYENNPGLSKSDLFIWFQKSLNRFNSVVCEDREDLPGVYFAKSCLEPAEQNTNVSDLYPDSKRRAFIFYAQMVSGDHAPFCQSPAWFDFGFVTCRNCEEETMVGVMYQTLLGTIVPPEMNRLPVAKFPTDYVLPARCTFTDFWMAFHSGALPDLLRQHNLGYQLGRIRHLAAFLQAPTIHTTSFSSGNSPAHPSVWMLKVHLELGSTQPTGSVHVDYGFINCGDPRLRLELCKIYREVLRRADPLDLHQACLENNLWRFCGTYCPISQSFERYMKNIYPLEKDHRGIWRLAGTTVADATFFGLPMNEKQAAVLNAIWARVICGSETCFFTESLDENPRSLLAKTDFFPADQ
;
A
#
# COMPACT_ATOMS: atom_id res chain seq x y z
N MET A 1 -45.81 43.89 7.34
CA MET A 1 -45.88 42.98 6.19
C MET A 1 -44.99 43.59 5.11
N THR A 2 -43.67 43.31 5.14
CA THR A 2 -42.90 42.24 4.43
C THR A 2 -42.48 42.66 3.01
N PRO A 3 -41.38 42.13 2.43
CA PRO A 3 -40.08 41.78 3.02
C PRO A 3 -38.88 42.24 2.15
N ARG A 4 -37.68 42.25 2.75
CA ARG A 4 -36.39 42.38 2.07
C ARG A 4 -36.20 41.24 1.07
N GLU A 5 -36.19 41.53 -0.23
CA GLU A 5 -35.69 40.63 -1.26
C GLU A 5 -34.16 40.56 -1.15
N TRP A 6 -33.70 39.44 -0.61
CA TRP A 6 -32.31 39.02 -0.75
C TRP A 6 -32.08 38.65 -2.21
N PHE A 7 -31.31 39.45 -2.94
CA PHE A 7 -30.72 39.03 -4.21
C PHE A 7 -29.76 37.86 -3.93
N CYS A 8 -30.25 36.62 -4.05
CA CYS A 8 -29.36 35.49 -4.32
C CYS A 8 -28.78 35.71 -5.72
N SER A 9 -27.53 36.16 -5.80
CA SER A 9 -26.78 36.19 -7.05
C SER A 9 -26.81 34.79 -7.67
N ILE A 10 -27.54 34.63 -8.77
CA ILE A 10 -27.52 33.41 -9.57
C ILE A 10 -26.10 33.28 -10.11
N ILE A 11 -25.36 32.29 -9.62
CA ILE A 11 -24.07 31.93 -10.21
C ILE A 11 -24.37 31.32 -11.57
N LEU A 12 -24.14 32.10 -12.63
CA LEU A 12 -24.17 31.63 -14.01
C LEU A 12 -22.85 30.94 -14.34
N GLY A 13 -22.92 29.81 -15.03
CA GLY A 13 -21.77 29.10 -15.58
C GLY A 13 -22.16 28.36 -16.85
N PHE A 14 -21.29 27.48 -17.35
CA PHE A 14 -21.51 26.79 -18.62
C PHE A 14 -21.94 25.32 -18.41
N CYS A 15 -22.85 24.85 -19.26
CA CYS A 15 -23.29 23.45 -19.30
C CYS A 15 -22.14 22.54 -19.70
N LEU A 16 -21.86 21.48 -18.92
CA LEU A 16 -20.76 20.54 -19.19
C LEU A 16 -20.86 19.77 -20.52
N THR A 17 -22.04 19.78 -21.15
CA THR A 17 -22.31 18.97 -22.35
C THR A 17 -22.25 19.79 -23.63
N CYS A 18 -22.73 21.03 -23.60
CA CYS A 18 -22.97 21.84 -24.80
C CYS A 18 -22.53 23.31 -24.65
N ASP A 19 -21.84 23.63 -23.55
CA ASP A 19 -21.28 24.95 -23.24
C ASP A 19 -22.28 26.11 -23.23
N LYS A 20 -23.58 25.82 -23.19
CA LYS A 20 -24.62 26.85 -23.02
C LYS A 20 -24.61 27.40 -21.60
N GLU A 21 -24.73 28.72 -21.48
CA GLU A 21 -24.85 29.38 -20.19
C GLU A 21 -26.08 28.88 -19.43
N THR A 22 -25.89 28.47 -18.18
CA THR A 22 -26.94 27.91 -17.34
C THR A 22 -26.64 28.11 -15.87
N SER A 23 -27.70 28.24 -15.09
CA SER A 23 -27.66 28.21 -13.62
C SER A 23 -28.14 26.87 -13.05
N ARG A 24 -28.61 25.96 -13.91
CA ARG A 24 -29.16 24.68 -13.49
C ARG A 24 -28.03 23.73 -13.10
N ARG A 25 -28.05 23.28 -11.86
CA ARG A 25 -27.11 22.29 -11.32
C ARG A 25 -27.61 20.86 -11.55
N CYS A 26 -26.69 19.89 -11.48
CA CYS A 26 -27.00 18.47 -11.48
C CYS A 26 -28.11 18.17 -10.47
N SER A 27 -29.20 17.53 -10.90
CA SER A 27 -30.34 17.24 -10.04
C SER A 27 -30.04 16.29 -8.89
N GLN A 28 -28.89 15.61 -8.91
CA GLN A 28 -28.56 14.54 -7.97
C GLN A 28 -27.54 14.96 -6.92
N CYS A 29 -26.42 15.59 -7.32
CA CYS A 29 -25.37 16.01 -6.39
C CYS A 29 -25.16 17.54 -6.34
N SER A 30 -25.82 18.31 -7.20
CA SER A 30 -25.68 19.76 -7.31
C SER A 30 -24.27 20.30 -7.61
N ALA A 31 -23.29 19.43 -7.90
CA ALA A 31 -21.89 19.83 -8.07
C ALA A 31 -21.64 20.63 -9.37
N ASP A 32 -22.06 20.09 -10.51
CA ASP A 32 -21.78 20.63 -11.85
C ASP A 32 -23.04 21.16 -12.55
N LEU A 33 -22.89 21.89 -13.65
CA LEU A 33 -23.95 22.64 -14.35
C LEU A 33 -24.42 21.96 -15.64
N PHE A 34 -25.73 21.89 -15.84
CA PHE A 34 -26.38 21.24 -16.98
C PHE A 34 -27.62 22.00 -17.44
N CYS A 35 -27.67 22.43 -18.70
CA CYS A 35 -28.79 23.23 -19.21
C CYS A 35 -30.11 22.43 -19.33
N SER A 36 -30.05 21.10 -19.41
CA SER A 36 -31.23 20.22 -19.47
C SER A 36 -30.94 18.85 -18.83
N ILE A 37 -32.00 18.07 -18.55
CA ILE A 37 -31.88 16.66 -18.12
C ILE A 37 -31.19 15.85 -19.22
N GLU A 38 -31.52 16.10 -20.49
CA GLU A 38 -30.88 15.45 -21.64
C GLU A 38 -29.36 15.67 -21.64
N CYS A 39 -28.88 16.90 -21.39
CA CYS A 39 -27.45 17.17 -21.27
C CYS A 39 -26.82 16.45 -20.08
N GLN A 40 -27.53 16.37 -18.96
CA GLN A 40 -27.10 15.62 -17.77
C GLN A 40 -27.04 14.10 -18.01
N GLU A 41 -27.89 13.57 -18.88
CA GLU A 41 -27.94 12.15 -19.24
C GLU A 41 -27.08 11.80 -20.45
N PHE A 42 -26.56 12.78 -21.18
CA PHE A 42 -25.75 12.57 -22.38
C PHE A 42 -24.40 11.91 -22.06
N ARG A 43 -24.28 10.63 -22.38
CA ARG A 43 -23.07 9.81 -22.16
C ARG A 43 -21.99 9.98 -23.22
N GLY A 44 -22.23 10.78 -24.26
CA GLY A 44 -21.26 11.02 -25.34
C GLY A 44 -20.19 12.08 -25.03
N SER A 45 -20.28 12.77 -23.88
CA SER A 45 -19.29 13.77 -23.46
C SER A 45 -18.42 13.23 -22.32
N ILE A 46 -17.10 13.34 -22.47
CA ILE A 46 -16.11 12.94 -21.46
C ILE A 46 -16.34 13.69 -20.15
N SER A 47 -16.58 15.00 -20.20
CA SER A 47 -16.84 15.83 -19.02
C SER A 47 -18.07 15.37 -18.23
N VAL A 48 -19.08 14.84 -18.92
CA VAL A 48 -20.29 14.29 -18.28
C VAL A 48 -19.99 12.95 -17.61
N LEU A 49 -19.21 12.09 -18.26
CA LEU A 49 -18.76 10.83 -17.68
C LEU A 49 -17.87 11.03 -16.44
N GLU A 50 -16.96 12.01 -16.47
CA GLU A 50 -16.14 12.41 -15.33
C GLU A 50 -17.00 12.89 -14.15
N HIS A 51 -17.98 13.77 -14.43
CA HIS A 51 -18.95 14.18 -13.41
C HIS A 51 -19.64 12.97 -12.76
N ILE A 52 -20.11 12.04 -13.58
CA ILE A 52 -20.87 10.87 -13.12
C ILE A 52 -20.00 9.95 -12.26
N THR A 53 -18.75 9.73 -12.66
CA THR A 53 -17.84 8.77 -12.01
C THR A 53 -17.14 9.32 -10.77
N ASP A 54 -16.77 10.61 -10.77
CA ASP A 54 -15.93 11.19 -9.71
C ASP A 54 -16.69 12.09 -8.73
N LYS A 55 -17.83 12.68 -9.15
CA LYS A 55 -18.52 13.73 -8.38
C LYS A 55 -19.98 13.45 -8.06
N CYS A 56 -20.64 12.59 -8.84
CA CYS A 56 -22.07 12.33 -8.69
C CYS A 56 -22.33 11.17 -7.73
N THR A 57 -23.35 11.31 -6.88
CA THR A 57 -23.73 10.33 -5.86
C THR A 57 -24.55 9.15 -6.39
N VAL A 58 -24.78 9.07 -7.71
CA VAL A 58 -25.68 8.09 -8.31
C VAL A 58 -24.92 6.89 -8.87
N ARG A 59 -25.11 5.75 -8.20
CA ARG A 59 -24.81 4.36 -8.61
C ARG A 59 -23.35 3.89 -8.55
N ARG A 60 -23.19 2.58 -8.36
CA ARG A 60 -21.94 1.84 -8.60
C ARG A 60 -21.65 1.88 -10.10
N LEU A 61 -20.60 2.61 -10.46
CA LEU A 61 -20.29 3.00 -11.83
C LEU A 61 -18.96 2.40 -12.32
N SER A 62 -18.50 1.30 -11.71
CA SER A 62 -17.18 0.73 -11.99
C SER A 62 -16.99 0.41 -13.49
N ALA A 63 -18.03 -0.04 -14.20
CA ALA A 63 -17.98 -0.22 -15.65
C ALA A 63 -17.86 1.11 -16.44
N HIS A 64 -18.45 2.20 -15.94
CA HIS A 64 -18.31 3.53 -16.53
C HIS A 64 -16.93 4.12 -16.25
N LYS A 65 -16.35 3.86 -15.07
CA LYS A 65 -14.96 4.17 -14.75
C LYS A 65 -14.01 3.42 -15.67
N LEU A 66 -14.22 2.12 -15.87
CA LEU A 66 -13.45 1.34 -16.84
C LEU A 66 -13.55 1.93 -18.25
N PHE A 67 -14.75 2.32 -18.70
CA PHE A 67 -14.92 2.97 -19.99
C PHE A 67 -14.14 4.29 -20.09
N LEU A 68 -14.11 5.11 -19.03
CA LEU A 68 -13.28 6.31 -18.97
C LEU A 68 -11.78 6.00 -19.06
N PHE A 69 -11.30 4.99 -18.32
CA PHE A 69 -9.91 4.53 -18.41
C PHE A 69 -9.56 4.07 -19.83
N CYS A 70 -10.46 3.34 -20.49
CA CYS A 70 -10.32 2.95 -21.90
C CYS A 70 -10.25 4.15 -22.84
N LEU A 71 -11.11 5.17 -22.65
CA LEU A 71 -11.09 6.39 -23.48
C LEU A 71 -9.79 7.18 -23.31
N ARG A 72 -9.24 7.22 -22.08
CA ARG A 72 -7.96 7.87 -21.78
C ARG A 72 -6.75 7.01 -22.12
N ASN A 73 -6.96 5.72 -22.43
CA ASN A 73 -5.90 4.74 -22.59
C ASN A 73 -4.98 4.68 -21.36
N GLU A 74 -5.58 4.70 -20.18
CA GLU A 74 -4.93 4.66 -18.87
C GLU A 74 -5.29 3.36 -18.14
N ILE A 75 -4.36 2.80 -17.37
CA ILE A 75 -4.63 1.61 -16.55
C ILE A 75 -5.44 2.04 -15.32
N PRO A 76 -6.53 1.33 -14.95
CA PRO A 76 -7.28 1.63 -13.73
C PRO A 76 -6.39 1.59 -12.49
N THR A 77 -6.57 2.55 -11.57
CA THR A 77 -5.79 2.67 -10.32
C THR A 77 -6.66 2.86 -9.08
N ASP A 78 -8.00 2.92 -9.22
CA ASP A 78 -8.92 3.21 -8.12
C ASP A 78 -9.24 1.99 -7.24
N GLY A 79 -8.53 0.87 -7.43
CA GLY A 79 -8.66 -0.39 -6.68
C GLY A 79 -9.96 -1.15 -6.94
N GLU A 80 -11.12 -0.48 -6.88
CA GLU A 80 -12.44 -1.05 -7.16
C GLU A 80 -12.53 -1.56 -8.61
N THR A 81 -12.19 -0.71 -9.58
CA THR A 81 -12.17 -1.09 -11.00
C THR A 81 -11.10 -2.15 -11.27
N GLU A 82 -9.97 -2.08 -10.55
CA GLU A 82 -8.91 -3.07 -10.73
C GLU A 82 -9.39 -4.48 -10.34
N VAL A 83 -10.00 -4.64 -9.17
CA VAL A 83 -10.50 -5.93 -8.68
C VAL A 83 -11.68 -6.43 -9.51
N LEU A 84 -12.66 -5.56 -9.77
CA LEU A 84 -13.91 -5.97 -10.42
C LEU A 84 -13.69 -6.45 -11.86
N PHE A 85 -12.69 -5.89 -12.54
CA PHE A 85 -12.34 -6.22 -13.93
C PHE A 85 -11.04 -7.01 -14.05
N SER A 86 -10.56 -7.56 -12.93
CA SER A 86 -9.42 -8.47 -12.83
C SER A 86 -8.06 -7.89 -13.21
N PHE A 87 -7.87 -6.56 -13.22
CA PHE A 87 -6.55 -5.95 -13.40
C PHE A 87 -5.60 -6.25 -12.24
N ASP A 88 -6.13 -6.43 -11.03
CA ASP A 88 -5.37 -6.80 -9.83
C ASP A 88 -4.66 -8.16 -9.96
N LYS A 89 -5.22 -9.06 -10.79
CA LYS A 89 -4.67 -10.39 -11.06
C LYS A 89 -3.46 -10.39 -12.00
N PHE A 90 -3.16 -9.24 -12.62
CA PHE A 90 -2.04 -9.08 -13.55
C PHE A 90 -1.01 -8.14 -12.92
N SER A 91 0.20 -8.66 -12.66
CA SER A 91 1.28 -7.88 -12.01
C SER A 91 2.03 -7.00 -13.01
N PRO A 92 2.49 -7.51 -14.18
CA PRO A 92 3.13 -6.67 -15.19
C PRO A 92 2.19 -5.56 -15.66
N VAL A 93 2.67 -4.31 -15.62
CA VAL A 93 2.04 -3.15 -16.32
C VAL A 93 1.71 -3.54 -17.76
N LEU A 94 2.54 -4.37 -18.35
CA LEU A 94 2.38 -4.92 -19.69
C LEU A 94 1.17 -5.86 -19.83
N GLU A 95 0.92 -6.74 -18.86
CA GLU A 95 -0.27 -7.60 -18.82
C GLU A 95 -1.54 -6.78 -18.55
N LYS A 96 -1.47 -5.79 -17.64
CA LYS A 96 -2.56 -4.82 -17.42
C LYS A 96 -2.87 -4.01 -18.69
N THR A 97 -1.85 -3.65 -19.47
CA THR A 97 -2.00 -2.96 -20.75
C THR A 97 -2.69 -3.86 -21.78
N CYS A 98 -2.33 -5.14 -21.86
CA CYS A 98 -3.05 -6.11 -22.69
C CYS A 98 -4.52 -6.19 -22.28
N LEU A 99 -4.81 -6.27 -20.98
CA LEU A 99 -6.18 -6.30 -20.49
C LEU A 99 -6.94 -4.99 -20.81
N LEU A 100 -6.31 -3.83 -20.66
CA LEU A 100 -6.91 -2.55 -21.05
C LEU A 100 -7.27 -2.53 -22.55
N ARG A 101 -6.37 -3.01 -23.41
CA ARG A 101 -6.60 -3.08 -24.85
C ARG A 101 -7.71 -4.06 -25.21
N LEU A 102 -7.88 -5.13 -24.45
CA LEU A 102 -9.01 -6.06 -24.56
C LEU A 102 -10.33 -5.31 -24.34
N TYR A 103 -10.42 -4.50 -23.29
CA TYR A 103 -11.62 -3.71 -23.00
C TYR A 103 -11.85 -2.58 -24.01
N ILE A 104 -10.81 -1.85 -24.43
CA ILE A 104 -10.92 -0.86 -25.52
C ILE A 104 -11.51 -1.51 -26.77
N TRP A 105 -11.01 -2.71 -27.11
CA TRP A 105 -11.51 -3.46 -28.25
C TRP A 105 -12.99 -3.82 -28.11
N LEU A 106 -13.43 -4.33 -26.95
CA LEU A 106 -14.85 -4.65 -26.70
C LEU A 106 -15.75 -3.44 -26.96
N PHE A 107 -15.36 -2.27 -26.45
CA PHE A 107 -16.12 -1.04 -26.67
C PHE A 107 -16.13 -0.62 -28.15
N CYS A 108 -15.02 -0.79 -28.87
CA CYS A 108 -14.97 -0.55 -30.32
C CYS A 108 -15.79 -1.57 -31.13
N ALA A 109 -15.94 -2.81 -30.64
CA ALA A 109 -16.78 -3.84 -31.23
C ALA A 109 -18.29 -3.60 -31.01
N GLY A 110 -18.66 -2.58 -30.21
CA GLY A 110 -20.04 -2.21 -29.95
C GLY A 110 -20.61 -2.80 -28.65
N VAL A 111 -19.77 -3.44 -27.83
CA VAL A 111 -20.18 -3.87 -26.48
C VAL A 111 -20.37 -2.62 -25.62
N THR A 112 -21.55 -2.45 -25.02
CA THR A 112 -21.85 -1.26 -24.22
C THR A 112 -21.41 -1.41 -22.77
N VAL A 113 -21.38 -0.30 -22.03
CA VAL A 113 -21.03 -0.28 -20.60
C VAL A 113 -22.01 -1.13 -19.78
N GLU A 114 -23.27 -1.18 -20.19
CA GLU A 114 -24.32 -1.99 -19.57
C GLU A 114 -24.02 -3.48 -19.73
N HIS A 115 -23.58 -3.93 -20.92
CA HIS A 115 -23.17 -5.32 -21.13
C HIS A 115 -21.99 -5.69 -20.23
N ILE A 116 -20.93 -4.87 -20.19
CA ILE A 116 -19.77 -5.12 -19.33
C ILE A 116 -20.17 -5.16 -17.84
N SER A 117 -21.04 -4.26 -17.41
CA SER A 117 -21.56 -4.24 -16.04
C SER A 117 -22.37 -5.49 -15.72
N GLN A 118 -23.18 -5.97 -16.66
CA GLN A 118 -23.96 -7.19 -16.51
C GLN A 118 -23.04 -8.40 -16.44
N TRP A 119 -22.08 -8.51 -17.36
CA TRP A 119 -21.15 -9.65 -17.43
C TRP A 119 -20.31 -9.80 -16.16
N SER A 120 -19.89 -8.68 -15.59
CA SER A 120 -19.20 -8.66 -14.30
C SER A 120 -20.11 -9.11 -13.15
N SER A 121 -21.37 -8.65 -13.12
CA SER A 121 -22.32 -9.01 -12.07
C SER A 121 -22.77 -10.47 -12.09
N GLU A 122 -22.79 -11.08 -13.28
CA GLU A 122 -23.18 -12.49 -13.50
C GLU A 122 -21.99 -13.45 -13.43
N ASN A 123 -20.77 -12.93 -13.21
CA ASN A 123 -19.52 -13.70 -13.16
C ASN A 123 -19.28 -14.57 -14.43
N ASN A 124 -19.74 -14.10 -15.59
CA ASN A 124 -19.58 -14.74 -16.90
C ASN A 124 -18.73 -13.88 -17.85
N LEU A 125 -17.92 -12.98 -17.27
CA LEU A 125 -17.11 -12.00 -18.00
C LEU A 125 -16.13 -12.65 -18.97
N SER A 126 -15.42 -13.72 -18.57
CA SER A 126 -14.49 -14.43 -19.45
C SER A 126 -15.18 -15.05 -20.67
N ASP A 127 -16.34 -15.67 -20.43
CA ASP A 127 -17.05 -16.47 -21.42
C ASP A 127 -17.68 -15.56 -22.48
N ASN A 128 -18.25 -14.43 -22.05
CA ASN A 128 -18.80 -13.44 -22.96
C ASN A 128 -17.72 -12.74 -23.79
N ILE A 129 -16.53 -12.49 -23.22
CA ILE A 129 -15.40 -11.96 -24.00
C ILE A 129 -14.97 -12.98 -25.07
N LEU A 130 -14.86 -14.27 -24.72
CA LEU A 130 -14.52 -15.32 -25.67
C LEU A 130 -15.56 -15.42 -26.80
N ALA A 131 -16.84 -15.41 -26.47
CA ALA A 131 -17.93 -15.45 -27.44
C ALA A 131 -17.89 -14.26 -28.40
N GLU A 132 -17.61 -13.06 -27.89
CA GLU A 132 -17.49 -11.85 -28.73
C GLU A 132 -16.31 -11.95 -29.72
N TYR A 133 -15.21 -12.56 -29.31
CA TYR A 133 -14.07 -12.82 -30.19
C TYR A 133 -14.36 -13.88 -31.26
N GLU A 134 -15.08 -14.95 -30.91
CA GLU A 134 -15.47 -16.01 -31.85
C GLU A 134 -16.43 -15.49 -32.92
N ASN A 135 -17.35 -14.59 -32.54
CA ASN A 135 -18.29 -13.96 -33.45
C ASN A 135 -17.65 -12.91 -34.38
N ASN A 136 -16.41 -12.48 -34.11
CA ASN A 136 -15.66 -11.51 -34.90
C ASN A 136 -14.38 -12.13 -35.52
N PRO A 137 -14.52 -12.95 -36.59
CA PRO A 137 -13.44 -13.81 -37.09
C PRO A 137 -12.20 -13.07 -37.62
N GLY A 138 -12.29 -11.78 -37.95
CA GLY A 138 -11.16 -10.95 -38.38
C GLY A 138 -10.06 -10.77 -37.32
N LEU A 139 -10.39 -10.99 -36.03
CA LEU A 139 -9.51 -10.79 -34.88
C LEU A 139 -9.13 -12.07 -34.14
N SER A 140 -9.72 -13.21 -34.52
CA SER A 140 -9.43 -14.56 -33.98
C SER A 140 -7.95 -14.97 -34.06
N LYS A 141 -7.15 -14.24 -34.84
CA LYS A 141 -5.69 -14.42 -34.99
C LYS A 141 -4.84 -13.32 -34.34
N SER A 142 -5.43 -12.39 -33.60
CA SER A 142 -4.66 -11.36 -32.93
C SER A 142 -3.85 -11.96 -31.77
N ASP A 143 -2.59 -11.57 -31.65
CA ASP A 143 -1.72 -11.96 -30.54
C ASP A 143 -2.33 -11.59 -29.17
N LEU A 144 -3.17 -10.56 -29.11
CA LEU A 144 -3.93 -10.17 -27.92
C LEU A 144 -4.93 -11.26 -27.49
N PHE A 145 -5.61 -11.89 -28.44
CA PHE A 145 -6.53 -12.99 -28.17
C PHE A 145 -5.79 -14.24 -27.71
N ILE A 146 -4.66 -14.57 -28.37
CA ILE A 146 -3.80 -15.70 -27.96
C ILE A 146 -3.28 -15.49 -26.53
N TRP A 147 -2.88 -14.27 -26.19
CA TRP A 147 -2.49 -13.91 -24.82
C TRP A 147 -3.65 -14.11 -23.83
N PHE A 148 -4.86 -13.63 -24.16
CA PHE A 148 -6.02 -13.75 -23.28
C PHE A 148 -6.39 -15.21 -23.01
N GLN A 149 -6.40 -16.06 -24.05
CA GLN A 149 -6.64 -17.50 -23.91
C GLN A 149 -5.63 -18.18 -22.96
N LYS A 150 -4.34 -17.84 -23.07
CA LYS A 150 -3.31 -18.37 -22.16
C LYS A 150 -3.45 -17.84 -20.73
N SER A 151 -4.03 -16.65 -20.58
CA SER A 151 -4.21 -15.96 -19.31
C SER A 151 -5.53 -16.28 -18.61
N LEU A 152 -6.39 -17.10 -19.22
CA LEU A 152 -7.76 -17.36 -18.77
C LEU A 152 -7.82 -17.96 -17.35
N ASN A 153 -6.91 -18.89 -17.03
CA ASN A 153 -6.83 -19.50 -15.70
C ASN A 153 -6.55 -18.45 -14.61
N ARG A 154 -5.68 -17.48 -14.90
CA ARG A 154 -5.36 -16.38 -13.98
C ARG A 154 -6.51 -15.39 -13.89
N PHE A 155 -7.11 -15.04 -15.03
CA PHE A 155 -8.29 -14.17 -15.11
C PHE A 155 -9.46 -14.73 -14.27
N ASN A 156 -9.67 -16.05 -14.31
CA ASN A 156 -10.75 -16.73 -13.59
C ASN A 156 -10.40 -17.14 -12.14
N SER A 157 -9.15 -17.00 -11.73
CA SER A 157 -8.73 -17.42 -10.38
C SER A 157 -9.43 -16.58 -9.30
N VAL A 158 -9.85 -17.25 -8.22
CA VAL A 158 -10.46 -16.63 -7.02
C VAL A 158 -9.38 -16.13 -6.04
N VAL A 159 -8.15 -16.62 -6.19
CA VAL A 159 -7.02 -16.34 -5.30
C VAL A 159 -5.80 -15.97 -6.14
N CYS A 160 -5.08 -14.90 -5.75
CA CYS A 160 -3.71 -14.67 -6.19
C CYS A 160 -2.81 -15.71 -5.53
N GLU A 161 -2.84 -16.96 -6.02
CA GLU A 161 -1.95 -18.02 -5.56
C GLU A 161 -0.50 -17.74 -6.00
N ASP A 162 0.41 -18.37 -5.27
CA ASP A 162 1.80 -17.98 -5.08
C ASP A 162 2.56 -17.53 -6.34
N ARG A 163 3.28 -16.41 -6.18
CA ARG A 163 3.97 -15.63 -7.23
C ARG A 163 5.18 -16.34 -7.88
N GLU A 164 5.34 -17.65 -7.72
CA GLU A 164 6.46 -18.40 -8.30
C GLU A 164 6.33 -18.55 -9.83
N ASP A 165 5.12 -18.46 -10.38
CA ASP A 165 4.81 -18.62 -11.83
C ASP A 165 4.76 -17.29 -12.61
N LEU A 166 5.26 -16.18 -12.06
CA LEU A 166 5.35 -14.93 -12.81
C LEU A 166 6.39 -15.07 -13.94
N PRO A 167 6.04 -14.73 -15.20
CA PRO A 167 7.00 -14.76 -16.31
C PRO A 167 8.32 -14.02 -15.99
N GLY A 168 8.24 -12.96 -15.19
CA GLY A 168 9.38 -12.22 -14.65
C GLY A 168 10.40 -13.05 -13.89
N VAL A 169 9.94 -14.00 -13.06
CA VAL A 169 10.80 -14.87 -12.26
C VAL A 169 11.64 -15.78 -13.16
N TYR A 170 11.01 -16.35 -14.18
CA TYR A 170 11.70 -17.20 -15.15
C TYR A 170 12.82 -16.44 -15.88
N PHE A 171 12.54 -15.21 -16.36
CA PHE A 171 13.56 -14.40 -17.04
C PHE A 171 14.66 -13.91 -16.07
N ALA A 172 14.28 -13.51 -14.86
CA ALA A 172 15.20 -13.02 -13.84
C ALA A 172 16.19 -14.09 -13.36
N LYS A 173 15.85 -15.39 -13.44
CA LYS A 173 16.76 -16.49 -13.06
C LYS A 173 18.08 -16.45 -13.83
N SER A 174 18.10 -15.89 -15.05
CA SER A 174 19.34 -15.72 -15.82
C SER A 174 20.36 -14.77 -15.16
N CYS A 175 19.92 -13.92 -14.22
CA CYS A 175 20.76 -12.99 -13.48
C CYS A 175 21.35 -13.59 -12.20
N LEU A 176 20.94 -14.80 -11.82
CA LEU A 176 21.55 -15.57 -10.73
C LEU A 176 22.82 -16.27 -11.21
N GLU A 177 23.68 -16.63 -10.27
CA GLU A 177 24.86 -17.46 -10.54
C GLU A 177 24.44 -18.79 -11.16
N PRO A 178 25.22 -19.39 -12.09
CA PRO A 178 24.84 -20.61 -12.81
C PRO A 178 24.41 -21.78 -11.89
N ALA A 179 24.97 -21.87 -10.69
CA ALA A 179 24.64 -22.89 -9.70
C ALA A 179 23.24 -22.71 -9.08
N GLU A 180 22.67 -21.50 -9.11
CA GLU A 180 21.43 -21.12 -8.43
C GLU A 180 20.24 -20.92 -9.39
N GLN A 181 20.48 -20.88 -10.71
CA GLN A 181 19.41 -20.64 -11.70
C GLN A 181 18.31 -21.71 -11.67
N ASN A 182 18.69 -22.94 -11.33
CA ASN A 182 17.76 -24.07 -11.23
C ASN A 182 17.15 -24.26 -9.84
N THR A 183 17.58 -23.47 -8.85
CA THR A 183 17.07 -23.55 -7.48
C THR A 183 15.67 -22.94 -7.39
N ASN A 184 14.85 -23.42 -6.46
CA ASN A 184 13.58 -22.77 -6.15
C ASN A 184 13.85 -21.41 -5.49
N VAL A 185 13.04 -20.39 -5.79
CA VAL A 185 13.22 -19.03 -5.25
C VAL A 185 13.18 -19.02 -3.72
N SER A 186 12.34 -19.88 -3.12
CA SER A 186 12.20 -20.04 -1.68
C SER A 186 13.48 -20.51 -0.98
N ASP A 187 14.34 -21.24 -1.70
CA ASP A 187 15.60 -21.81 -1.18
C ASP A 187 16.80 -20.85 -1.33
N LEU A 188 16.61 -19.66 -1.92
CA LEU A 188 17.68 -18.68 -2.03
C LEU A 188 18.10 -18.17 -0.64
N TYR A 189 19.41 -18.23 -0.38
CA TYR A 189 20.03 -17.78 0.86
C TYR A 189 21.15 -16.77 0.57
N PRO A 190 21.33 -15.71 1.39
CA PRO A 190 20.54 -15.32 2.57
C PRO A 190 19.14 -14.77 2.24
N ASP A 191 18.27 -14.59 3.24
CA ASP A 191 16.90 -14.06 3.05
C ASP A 191 16.86 -12.71 2.29
N SER A 192 17.85 -11.85 2.54
CA SER A 192 17.99 -10.59 1.80
C SER A 192 18.18 -10.80 0.30
N LYS A 193 18.90 -11.85 -0.11
CA LYS A 193 19.10 -12.21 -1.53
C LYS A 193 17.79 -12.69 -2.14
N ARG A 194 17.03 -13.53 -1.44
CA ARG A 194 15.69 -13.96 -1.85
C ARG A 194 14.74 -12.79 -2.03
N ARG A 195 14.64 -11.91 -1.03
CA ARG A 195 13.79 -10.70 -1.07
C ARG A 195 14.19 -9.77 -2.23
N ALA A 196 15.49 -9.54 -2.41
CA ALA A 196 16.00 -8.76 -3.53
C ALA A 196 15.71 -9.40 -4.89
N PHE A 197 15.79 -10.73 -5.00
CA PHE A 197 15.48 -11.44 -6.24
C PHE A 197 14.00 -11.31 -6.62
N ILE A 198 13.08 -11.49 -5.66
CA ILE A 198 11.64 -11.33 -5.89
C ILE A 198 11.33 -9.91 -6.37
N PHE A 199 11.93 -8.90 -5.72
CA PHE A 199 11.77 -7.51 -6.14
C PHE A 199 12.39 -7.23 -7.52
N TYR A 200 13.59 -7.77 -7.78
CA TYR A 200 14.25 -7.67 -9.07
C TYR A 200 13.35 -8.21 -10.19
N ALA A 201 12.79 -9.40 -10.01
CA ALA A 201 11.88 -10.05 -10.96
C ALA A 201 10.64 -9.18 -11.26
N GLN A 202 10.10 -8.48 -10.25
CA GLN A 202 8.99 -7.54 -10.44
C GLN A 202 9.41 -6.33 -11.28
N MET A 203 10.54 -5.70 -10.93
CA MET A 203 11.01 -4.50 -11.63
C MET A 203 11.35 -4.78 -13.09
N VAL A 204 12.06 -5.88 -13.38
CA VAL A 204 12.41 -6.23 -14.76
C VAL A 204 11.21 -6.61 -15.62
N SER A 205 10.10 -7.03 -15.00
CA SER A 205 8.83 -7.28 -15.69
C SER A 205 8.07 -6.01 -16.08
N GLY A 206 8.57 -4.84 -15.67
CA GLY A 206 7.95 -3.55 -15.94
C GLY A 206 7.00 -3.06 -14.84
N ASP A 207 6.97 -3.68 -13.66
CA ASP A 207 6.15 -3.19 -12.54
C ASP A 207 6.74 -1.87 -12.01
N HIS A 208 5.91 -0.83 -11.92
CA HIS A 208 6.32 0.47 -11.39
C HIS A 208 6.26 0.56 -9.87
N ALA A 209 5.59 -0.37 -9.18
CA ALA A 209 5.58 -0.44 -7.72
C ALA A 209 5.13 -1.83 -7.26
N PRO A 210 5.74 -2.40 -6.21
CA PRO A 210 5.16 -3.54 -5.52
C PRO A 210 3.84 -3.16 -4.87
N PHE A 211 2.90 -4.10 -4.78
CA PHE A 211 1.69 -3.92 -3.98
C PHE A 211 2.04 -3.61 -2.51
N CYS A 212 1.25 -2.77 -1.83
CA CYS A 212 1.48 -2.41 -0.42
C CYS A 212 1.46 -3.61 0.56
N GLN A 213 0.85 -4.72 0.15
CA GLN A 213 0.86 -6.00 0.88
C GLN A 213 2.16 -6.79 0.73
N SER A 214 2.98 -6.47 -0.28
CA SER A 214 4.25 -7.13 -0.51
C SER A 214 5.29 -6.62 0.48
N PRO A 215 6.10 -7.51 1.10
CA PRO A 215 7.25 -7.09 1.90
C PRO A 215 8.20 -6.16 1.13
N ALA A 216 8.29 -6.32 -0.20
CA ALA A 216 9.11 -5.47 -1.06
C ALA A 216 8.70 -3.99 -1.05
N TRP A 217 7.41 -3.68 -0.83
CA TRP A 217 6.94 -2.29 -0.73
C TRP A 217 7.56 -1.59 0.48
N PHE A 218 7.69 -2.30 1.60
CA PHE A 218 8.39 -1.79 2.77
C PHE A 218 9.91 -1.81 2.55
N ASP A 219 10.47 -2.97 2.23
CA ASP A 219 11.92 -3.20 2.18
C ASP A 219 12.66 -2.27 1.21
N PHE A 220 12.04 -1.93 0.07
CA PHE A 220 12.63 -1.07 -0.96
C PHE A 220 12.18 0.39 -0.89
N GLY A 221 11.52 0.78 0.21
CA GLY A 221 11.28 2.17 0.58
C GLY A 221 10.04 2.82 -0.07
N PHE A 222 9.18 2.06 -0.75
CA PHE A 222 7.92 2.59 -1.30
C PHE A 222 6.99 3.10 -0.19
N VAL A 223 7.10 2.55 1.02
CA VAL A 223 6.42 3.08 2.21
C VAL A 223 6.74 4.56 2.50
N THR A 224 7.85 5.11 1.99
CA THR A 224 8.16 6.54 2.16
C THR A 224 7.37 7.45 1.21
N CYS A 225 6.83 6.91 0.11
CA CYS A 225 6.12 7.65 -0.93
C CYS A 225 4.77 8.17 -0.45
N ARG A 226 4.42 9.42 -0.74
CA ARG A 226 3.15 10.05 -0.31
C ARG A 226 1.96 9.69 -1.19
N ASN A 227 2.21 9.30 -2.43
CA ASN A 227 1.20 9.00 -3.43
C ASN A 227 1.78 8.06 -4.50
N CYS A 228 0.90 7.61 -5.41
CA CYS A 228 1.26 6.72 -6.52
C CYS A 228 2.26 7.34 -7.50
N GLU A 229 2.33 8.67 -7.63
CA GLU A 229 3.31 9.35 -8.49
C GLU A 229 4.73 9.18 -7.95
N GLU A 230 4.91 9.36 -6.64
CA GLU A 230 6.18 9.12 -5.96
C GLU A 230 6.57 7.63 -6.01
N GLU A 231 5.61 6.71 -5.82
CA GLU A 231 5.86 5.28 -5.99
C GLU A 231 6.32 4.93 -7.41
N THR A 232 5.65 5.49 -8.42
CA THR A 232 6.03 5.32 -9.83
C THR A 232 7.44 5.85 -10.08
N MET A 233 7.80 7.00 -9.49
CA MET A 233 9.14 7.56 -9.62
C MET A 233 10.20 6.64 -8.99
N VAL A 234 9.90 6.03 -7.84
CA VAL A 234 10.78 5.05 -7.19
C VAL A 234 10.92 3.79 -8.05
N GLY A 235 9.83 3.27 -8.61
CA GLY A 235 9.89 2.13 -9.52
C GLY A 235 10.69 2.41 -10.77
N VAL A 236 10.45 3.54 -11.44
CA VAL A 236 11.23 3.95 -12.62
C VAL A 236 12.71 4.11 -12.26
N MET A 237 13.03 4.61 -11.08
CA MET A 237 14.41 4.69 -10.59
C MET A 237 15.04 3.29 -10.47
N TYR A 238 14.33 2.32 -9.87
CA TYR A 238 14.82 0.94 -9.80
C TYR A 238 14.90 0.25 -11.17
N GLN A 239 13.92 0.43 -12.05
CA GLN A 239 13.95 -0.07 -13.43
C GLN A 239 15.13 0.53 -14.21
N THR A 240 15.45 1.80 -13.99
CA THR A 240 16.63 2.44 -14.61
C THR A 240 17.94 1.85 -14.10
N LEU A 241 17.98 1.39 -12.85
CA LEU A 241 19.15 0.74 -12.27
C LEU A 241 19.28 -0.72 -12.75
N LEU A 242 18.19 -1.47 -12.68
CA LEU A 242 18.14 -2.93 -12.87
C LEU A 242 17.93 -3.35 -14.33
N GLY A 243 17.44 -2.42 -15.16
CA GLY A 243 16.98 -2.70 -16.51
C GLY A 243 15.56 -3.27 -16.54
N THR A 244 15.10 -3.54 -17.76
CA THR A 244 13.80 -4.17 -18.03
C THR A 244 13.98 -5.28 -19.06
N ILE A 245 13.18 -6.34 -18.93
CA ILE A 245 13.19 -7.48 -19.84
C ILE A 245 11.84 -7.52 -20.55
N VAL A 246 11.85 -7.50 -21.88
CA VAL A 246 10.65 -7.74 -22.69
C VAL A 246 10.61 -9.21 -23.10
N PRO A 247 9.53 -9.96 -22.78
CA PRO A 247 9.39 -11.35 -23.21
C PRO A 247 9.47 -11.47 -24.74
N PRO A 248 10.19 -12.48 -25.29
CA PRO A 248 10.34 -12.69 -26.73
C PRO A 248 9.02 -12.81 -27.50
N GLU A 249 7.97 -13.30 -26.85
CA GLU A 249 6.62 -13.47 -27.41
C GLU A 249 5.96 -12.12 -27.72
N MET A 250 6.33 -11.07 -26.99
CA MET A 250 5.75 -9.72 -27.12
C MET A 250 6.45 -8.85 -28.16
N ASN A 251 7.67 -9.21 -28.57
CA ASN A 251 8.38 -8.58 -29.70
C ASN A 251 7.67 -8.76 -31.05
N ARG A 252 6.71 -9.70 -31.15
CA ARG A 252 6.02 -10.04 -32.40
C ARG A 252 4.70 -9.30 -32.61
N LEU A 253 4.19 -8.62 -31.58
CA LEU A 253 3.01 -7.78 -31.71
C LEU A 253 3.33 -6.59 -32.64
N PRO A 254 2.57 -6.34 -33.72
CA PRO A 254 2.69 -5.13 -34.52
C PRO A 254 2.05 -3.96 -33.76
N VAL A 255 2.66 -3.57 -32.64
CA VAL A 255 2.29 -2.38 -31.89
C VAL A 255 3.10 -1.25 -32.48
N ALA A 256 2.47 -0.48 -33.38
CA ALA A 256 3.00 0.82 -33.74
C ALA A 256 3.11 1.66 -32.46
N LYS A 257 4.32 1.78 -31.93
CA LYS A 257 4.71 2.36 -30.62
C LYS A 257 4.60 1.42 -29.42
N PHE A 258 5.40 0.37 -29.38
CA PHE A 258 6.28 0.30 -28.19
C PHE A 258 7.29 1.42 -28.37
N PRO A 259 7.44 2.37 -27.43
CA PRO A 259 8.67 3.12 -27.35
C PRO A 259 9.79 2.08 -27.28
N THR A 260 10.63 2.05 -28.29
CA THR A 260 11.95 1.39 -28.30
C THR A 260 12.81 1.79 -27.09
N ASP A 261 12.35 2.76 -26.30
CA ASP A 261 12.89 3.26 -25.03
C ASP A 261 12.57 2.37 -23.80
N TYR A 262 11.74 1.33 -23.93
CA TYR A 262 11.33 0.48 -22.79
C TYR A 262 12.23 -0.71 -22.47
N VAL A 263 13.25 -1.02 -23.28
CA VAL A 263 14.29 -1.99 -22.91
C VAL A 263 15.46 -1.22 -22.35
N LEU A 264 15.52 -1.12 -21.03
CA LEU A 264 16.60 -0.45 -20.34
C LEU A 264 17.71 -1.45 -20.08
N PRO A 265 18.95 -1.18 -20.52
CA PRO A 265 20.07 -2.01 -20.12
C PRO A 265 20.29 -1.88 -18.61
N ALA A 266 20.55 -3.01 -17.95
CA ALA A 266 20.92 -3.03 -16.55
C ALA A 266 22.19 -2.19 -16.34
N ARG A 267 22.16 -1.28 -15.36
CA ARG A 267 23.30 -0.42 -15.00
C ARG A 267 24.17 -1.04 -13.92
N CYS A 268 23.64 -1.98 -13.14
CA CYS A 268 24.38 -2.78 -12.16
C CYS A 268 24.07 -4.27 -12.32
N THR A 269 24.92 -5.11 -11.73
CA THR A 269 24.61 -6.55 -11.66
C THR A 269 23.58 -6.83 -10.57
N PHE A 270 22.91 -7.97 -10.64
CA PHE A 270 22.05 -8.43 -9.54
C PHE A 270 22.87 -8.59 -8.25
N THR A 271 24.12 -9.06 -8.34
CA THR A 271 25.02 -9.23 -7.20
C THR A 271 25.30 -7.91 -6.48
N ASP A 272 25.62 -6.85 -7.22
CA ASP A 272 25.82 -5.51 -6.64
C ASP A 272 24.55 -5.01 -5.96
N PHE A 273 23.39 -5.24 -6.60
CA PHE A 273 22.10 -4.81 -6.09
C PHE A 273 21.72 -5.47 -4.76
N TRP A 274 21.72 -6.80 -4.69
CA TRP A 274 21.28 -7.49 -3.47
C TRP A 274 22.27 -7.30 -2.31
N MET A 275 23.57 -7.15 -2.61
CA MET A 275 24.59 -6.81 -1.59
C MET A 275 24.40 -5.39 -1.05
N ALA A 276 24.09 -4.42 -1.92
CA ALA A 276 23.76 -3.07 -1.49
C ALA A 276 22.49 -3.05 -0.63
N PHE A 277 21.48 -3.83 -0.99
CA PHE A 277 20.27 -4.01 -0.19
C PHE A 277 20.55 -4.62 1.19
N HIS A 278 21.34 -5.69 1.24
CA HIS A 278 21.69 -6.37 2.48
C HIS A 278 22.45 -5.46 3.46
N SER A 279 23.34 -4.62 2.94
CA SER A 279 24.22 -3.74 3.75
C SER A 279 23.64 -2.35 4.05
N GLY A 280 22.46 -2.00 3.52
CA GLY A 280 21.92 -0.64 3.61
C GLY A 280 22.64 0.38 2.71
N ALA A 281 23.36 -0.07 1.69
CA ALA A 281 24.12 0.76 0.76
C ALA A 281 23.37 1.06 -0.56
N LEU A 282 22.06 0.76 -0.65
CA LEU A 282 21.24 1.09 -1.83
C LEU A 282 21.31 2.58 -2.24
N PRO A 283 21.28 3.55 -1.30
CA PRO A 283 21.41 4.97 -1.65
C PRO A 283 22.72 5.31 -2.34
N ASP A 284 23.81 4.66 -1.94
CA ASP A 284 25.14 4.88 -2.52
C ASP A 284 25.23 4.27 -3.91
N LEU A 285 24.69 3.06 -4.10
CA LEU A 285 24.57 2.43 -5.40
C LEU A 285 23.75 3.31 -6.37
N LEU A 286 22.61 3.85 -5.93
CA LEU A 286 21.80 4.76 -6.74
C LEU A 286 22.58 6.03 -7.13
N ARG A 287 23.31 6.64 -6.19
CA ARG A 287 24.14 7.82 -6.48
C ARG A 287 25.26 7.50 -7.49
N GLN A 288 25.92 6.35 -7.35
CA GLN A 288 26.97 5.89 -8.25
C GLN A 288 26.47 5.76 -9.70
N HIS A 289 25.20 5.41 -9.90
CA HIS A 289 24.57 5.30 -11.22
C HIS A 289 23.80 6.56 -11.67
N ASN A 290 24.14 7.73 -11.12
CA ASN A 290 23.56 9.04 -11.43
C ASN A 290 22.05 9.15 -11.14
N LEU A 291 21.54 8.40 -10.15
CA LEU A 291 20.14 8.44 -9.69
C LEU A 291 19.98 9.21 -8.37
N GLY A 292 21.02 9.92 -7.92
CA GLY A 292 21.01 10.67 -6.67
C GLY A 292 19.99 11.83 -6.64
N TYR A 293 19.69 12.43 -7.80
CA TYR A 293 18.67 13.49 -7.89
C TYR A 293 17.26 12.93 -7.63
N GLN A 294 16.91 11.82 -8.29
CA GLN A 294 15.64 11.12 -8.13
C GLN A 294 15.46 10.64 -6.69
N LEU A 295 16.52 10.06 -6.11
CA LEU A 295 16.56 9.66 -4.71
C LEU A 295 16.28 10.83 -3.76
N GLY A 296 16.79 12.03 -4.06
CA GLY A 296 16.58 13.24 -3.25
C GLY A 296 15.19 13.87 -3.40
N ARG A 297 14.42 13.50 -4.42
CA ARG A 297 13.04 14.01 -4.60
C ARG A 297 12.04 13.36 -3.66
N ILE A 298 12.29 12.11 -3.24
CA ILE A 298 11.41 11.38 -2.34
C ILE A 298 11.87 11.61 -0.91
N ARG A 299 11.01 12.23 -0.10
CA ARG A 299 11.34 12.60 1.27
C ARG A 299 11.63 11.32 2.08
N HIS A 300 12.70 11.36 2.88
CA HIS A 300 13.14 10.26 3.76
C HIS A 300 13.60 8.97 3.09
N LEU A 301 13.43 8.79 1.77
CA LEU A 301 13.79 7.55 1.07
C LEU A 301 15.26 7.16 1.28
N ALA A 302 16.19 8.11 1.11
CA ALA A 302 17.61 7.84 1.29
C ALA A 302 17.95 7.40 2.72
N ALA A 303 17.38 8.05 3.73
CA ALA A 303 17.61 7.71 5.13
C ALA A 303 16.95 6.36 5.48
N PHE A 304 15.77 6.09 4.91
CA PHE A 304 15.08 4.81 5.08
C PHE A 304 15.93 3.65 4.54
N LEU A 305 16.41 3.76 3.30
CA LEU A 305 17.20 2.70 2.65
C LEU A 305 18.61 2.48 3.25
N GLN A 306 19.06 3.36 4.16
CA GLN A 306 20.32 3.20 4.90
C GLN A 306 20.22 2.24 6.09
N ALA A 307 19.00 1.94 6.55
CA ALA A 307 18.82 0.99 7.65
C ALA A 307 19.07 -0.44 7.15
N PRO A 308 19.97 -1.21 7.78
CA PRO A 308 20.22 -2.60 7.39
C PRO A 308 18.96 -3.46 7.56
N THR A 309 18.72 -4.36 6.60
CA THR A 309 17.49 -5.18 6.53
C THR A 309 17.38 -6.28 7.59
N ILE A 310 18.37 -6.43 8.47
CA ILE A 310 18.58 -7.66 9.26
C ILE A 310 17.47 -7.95 10.30
N HIS A 311 16.51 -7.06 10.56
CA HIS A 311 15.55 -7.26 11.67
C HIS A 311 14.12 -6.73 11.45
N THR A 312 13.48 -6.98 10.31
CA THR A 312 12.03 -6.67 10.15
C THR A 312 11.10 -7.75 10.70
N THR A 313 11.60 -8.92 11.10
CA THR A 313 10.80 -10.00 11.73
C THR A 313 11.19 -10.32 13.18
N SER A 314 12.27 -9.73 13.70
CA SER A 314 12.75 -9.95 15.06
C SER A 314 13.07 -8.60 15.68
N PHE A 315 12.40 -8.26 16.78
CA PHE A 315 12.63 -7.04 17.55
C PHE A 315 14.14 -6.81 17.74
N SER A 316 14.67 -5.75 17.14
CA SER A 316 16.12 -5.47 17.12
C SER A 316 16.69 -5.35 18.53
N SER A 317 17.73 -6.13 18.81
CA SER A 317 18.57 -5.97 19.98
C SER A 317 19.36 -4.66 19.89
N GLY A 318 18.90 -3.63 20.60
CA GLY A 318 19.67 -2.54 21.24
C GLY A 318 20.56 -1.59 20.41
N ASN A 319 21.21 -2.01 19.32
CA ASN A 319 22.33 -1.28 18.70
C ASN A 319 22.25 -1.12 17.17
N SER A 320 21.21 -1.62 16.49
CA SER A 320 21.01 -1.38 15.04
C SER A 320 19.94 -0.32 14.80
N PRO A 321 20.11 0.60 13.83
CA PRO A 321 19.10 1.60 13.51
C PRO A 321 17.84 0.91 12.98
N ALA A 322 16.85 0.74 13.85
CA ALA A 322 15.53 0.28 13.46
C ALA A 322 14.76 1.41 12.76
N HIS A 323 13.94 1.08 11.78
CA HIS A 323 13.06 2.05 11.17
C HIS A 323 12.09 2.64 12.21
N PRO A 324 11.84 3.97 12.18
CA PRO A 324 10.78 4.59 12.97
C PRO A 324 9.44 3.86 12.85
N SER A 325 8.75 3.63 13.96
CA SER A 325 7.50 2.85 14.00
C SER A 325 6.37 3.46 13.17
N VAL A 326 6.48 4.73 12.77
CA VAL A 326 5.52 5.40 11.87
C VAL A 326 5.43 4.74 10.51
N TRP A 327 6.52 4.11 10.04
CA TRP A 327 6.49 3.40 8.76
C TRP A 327 5.63 2.14 8.87
N MET A 328 5.65 1.45 10.03
CA MET A 328 4.75 0.34 10.31
C MET A 328 3.30 0.80 10.51
N LEU A 329 3.10 1.98 11.10
CA LEU A 329 1.77 2.58 11.15
C LEU A 329 1.23 2.80 9.73
N LYS A 330 2.05 3.33 8.82
CA LYS A 330 1.64 3.57 7.44
C LYS A 330 1.26 2.27 6.72
N VAL A 331 2.07 1.21 6.84
CA VAL A 331 1.71 -0.13 6.34
C VAL A 331 0.36 -0.57 6.90
N HIS A 332 0.15 -0.46 8.21
CA HIS A 332 -1.12 -0.85 8.84
C HIS A 332 -2.33 -0.10 8.27
N LEU A 333 -2.17 1.20 7.99
CA LEU A 333 -3.24 2.03 7.43
C LEU A 333 -3.54 1.70 5.96
N GLU A 334 -2.52 1.37 5.15
CA GLU A 334 -2.69 0.95 3.75
C GLU A 334 -3.34 -0.44 3.65
N LEU A 335 -3.00 -1.36 4.55
CA LEU A 335 -3.62 -2.69 4.61
C LEU A 335 -5.10 -2.64 5.04
N GLY A 336 -5.55 -1.54 5.64
CA GLY A 336 -6.91 -1.42 6.17
C GLY A 336 -7.23 -2.38 7.32
N SER A 337 -6.20 -2.96 7.96
CA SER A 337 -6.37 -3.90 9.07
C SER A 337 -7.00 -3.19 10.29
N THR A 338 -7.84 -3.91 11.04
CA THR A 338 -8.38 -3.44 12.33
C THR A 338 -7.54 -3.89 13.53
N GLN A 339 -6.54 -4.73 13.28
CA GLN A 339 -5.64 -5.28 14.28
C GLN A 339 -4.21 -4.76 14.05
N PRO A 340 -3.77 -3.77 14.84
CA PRO A 340 -2.40 -3.29 14.79
C PRO A 340 -1.48 -4.29 15.51
N THR A 341 -0.29 -4.50 14.96
CA THR A 341 0.72 -5.44 15.47
C THR A 341 1.97 -4.70 15.93
N GLY A 342 2.70 -5.30 16.88
CA GLY A 342 3.99 -4.80 17.34
C GLY A 342 3.95 -3.38 17.90
N SER A 343 4.93 -2.56 17.51
CA SER A 343 5.10 -1.18 17.98
C SER A 343 3.89 -0.30 17.67
N VAL A 344 3.19 -0.54 16.55
CA VAL A 344 2.01 0.26 16.16
C VAL A 344 0.92 0.20 17.24
N HIS A 345 0.73 -0.98 17.84
CA HIS A 345 -0.28 -1.20 18.86
C HIS A 345 -0.08 -0.30 20.09
N VAL A 346 1.19 -0.10 20.48
CA VAL A 346 1.57 0.64 21.69
C VAL A 346 1.79 2.12 21.38
N ASP A 347 2.66 2.41 20.41
CA ASP A 347 3.16 3.75 20.10
C ASP A 347 2.03 4.73 19.75
N TYR A 348 1.05 4.25 18.99
CA TYR A 348 -0.04 5.07 18.44
C TYR A 348 -1.36 4.89 19.18
N GLY A 349 -1.34 4.33 20.40
CA GLY A 349 -2.48 4.36 21.31
C GLY A 349 -3.60 3.35 21.02
N PHE A 350 -3.41 2.44 20.05
CA PHE A 350 -4.42 1.42 19.74
C PHE A 350 -4.66 0.43 20.88
N ILE A 351 -3.67 0.21 21.74
CA ILE A 351 -3.77 -0.59 22.97
C ILE A 351 -4.81 -0.04 23.94
N ASN A 352 -5.03 1.28 23.94
CA ASN A 352 -6.01 1.94 24.79
C ASN A 352 -7.44 1.83 24.23
N CYS A 353 -7.59 1.38 22.98
CA CYS A 353 -8.90 1.17 22.37
C CYS A 353 -9.40 -0.25 22.66
N GLY A 354 -10.36 -0.35 23.59
CA GLY A 354 -11.09 -1.59 23.87
C GLY A 354 -12.14 -1.96 22.81
N ASP A 355 -12.54 -1.02 21.95
CA ASP A 355 -13.57 -1.21 20.92
C ASP A 355 -12.97 -1.10 19.50
N PRO A 356 -13.21 -2.06 18.59
CA PRO A 356 -12.86 -1.96 17.16
C PRO A 356 -13.30 -0.65 16.49
N ARG A 357 -14.44 -0.06 16.88
CA ARG A 357 -14.90 1.22 16.33
C ARG A 357 -13.95 2.36 16.66
N LEU A 358 -13.42 2.39 17.88
CA LEU A 358 -12.43 3.39 18.29
C LEU A 358 -11.11 3.23 17.51
N ARG A 359 -10.70 1.98 17.23
CA ARG A 359 -9.52 1.71 16.40
C ARG A 359 -9.72 2.21 14.98
N LEU A 360 -10.90 2.01 14.39
CA LEU A 360 -11.24 2.54 13.07
C LEU A 360 -11.20 4.07 13.04
N GLU A 361 -11.70 4.74 14.07
CA GLU A 361 -11.60 6.21 14.19
C GLU A 361 -10.15 6.67 14.34
N LEU A 362 -9.30 6.00 15.12
CA LEU A 362 -7.87 6.27 15.16
C LEU A 362 -7.21 6.11 13.78
N CYS A 363 -7.55 5.06 13.03
CA CYS A 363 -7.05 4.87 11.67
C CYS A 363 -7.45 6.04 10.75
N LYS A 364 -8.69 6.55 10.87
CA LYS A 364 -9.12 7.74 10.10
C LYS A 364 -8.31 8.97 10.47
N ILE A 365 -8.09 9.21 11.77
CA ILE A 365 -7.29 10.35 12.25
C ILE A 365 -5.87 10.26 11.71
N TYR A 366 -5.18 9.13 11.88
CA TYR A 366 -3.80 8.99 11.42
C TYR A 366 -3.66 9.04 9.90
N ARG A 367 -4.63 8.54 9.12
CA ARG A 367 -4.65 8.74 7.66
C ARG A 367 -4.72 10.22 7.30
N GLU A 368 -5.59 10.97 7.98
CA GLU A 368 -5.74 12.41 7.70
C GLU A 368 -4.48 13.19 8.09
N VAL A 369 -3.86 12.85 9.22
CA VAL A 369 -2.59 13.44 9.64
C VAL A 369 -1.49 13.13 8.63
N LEU A 370 -1.30 11.87 8.23
CA LEU A 370 -0.22 11.47 7.31
C LEU A 370 -0.40 11.98 5.87
N ARG A 371 -1.59 12.46 5.49
CA ARG A 371 -1.79 13.18 4.22
C ARG A 371 -1.12 14.55 4.20
N ARG A 372 -0.91 15.17 5.35
CA ARG A 372 -0.51 16.58 5.48
C ARG A 372 0.76 16.79 6.30
N ALA A 373 0.94 15.97 7.34
CA ALA A 373 2.07 16.00 8.25
C ALA A 373 3.25 15.18 7.71
N ASP A 374 4.44 15.49 8.20
CA ASP A 374 5.57 14.58 7.99
C ASP A 374 5.44 13.34 8.88
N PRO A 375 5.70 12.13 8.35
CA PRO A 375 5.69 10.91 9.15
C PRO A 375 6.69 10.94 10.33
N LEU A 376 7.89 11.50 10.15
CA LEU A 376 8.89 11.57 11.22
C LEU A 376 8.50 12.60 12.29
N ASP A 377 7.80 13.68 11.93
CA ASP A 377 7.25 14.62 12.93
C ASP A 377 6.16 13.93 13.78
N LEU A 378 5.32 13.08 13.18
CA LEU A 378 4.36 12.26 13.92
C LEU A 378 5.06 11.25 14.84
N HIS A 379 6.15 10.63 14.39
CA HIS A 379 6.95 9.74 15.23
C HIS A 379 7.60 10.50 16.38
N GLN A 380 8.10 11.71 16.14
CA GLN A 380 8.65 12.55 17.21
C GLN A 380 7.57 12.93 18.23
N ALA A 381 6.37 13.31 17.78
CA ALA A 381 5.25 13.57 18.68
C ALA A 381 4.81 12.32 19.48
N CYS A 382 4.99 11.12 18.92
CA CYS A 382 4.84 9.86 19.65
C CYS A 382 5.86 9.74 20.78
N LEU A 383 7.14 9.97 20.51
CA LEU A 383 8.22 9.90 21.51
C LEU A 383 8.09 10.98 22.59
N GLU A 384 7.45 12.10 22.28
CA GLU A 384 7.15 13.18 23.23
C GLU A 384 5.82 12.98 23.98
N ASN A 385 5.11 11.87 23.73
CA ASN A 385 3.77 11.59 24.28
C ASN A 385 2.77 12.74 24.05
N ASN A 386 2.86 13.34 22.86
CA ASN A 386 2.13 14.54 22.47
C ASN A 386 1.24 14.30 21.23
N LEU A 387 0.90 13.03 20.96
CA LEU A 387 0.14 12.59 19.78
C LEU A 387 -1.17 13.33 19.61
N TRP A 388 -1.99 13.42 20.68
CA TRP A 388 -3.31 14.06 20.58
C TRP A 388 -3.22 15.52 20.14
N ARG A 389 -2.29 16.28 20.74
CA ARG A 389 -2.09 17.69 20.41
C ARG A 389 -1.56 17.84 18.98
N PHE A 390 -0.59 17.00 18.59
CA PHE A 390 -0.02 17.00 17.25
C PHE A 390 -1.08 16.67 16.20
N CYS A 391 -1.84 15.58 16.37
CA CYS A 391 -2.90 15.23 15.44
C CYS A 391 -3.98 16.32 15.35
N GLY A 392 -4.28 16.98 16.47
CA GLY A 392 -5.23 18.09 16.56
C GLY A 392 -4.88 19.33 15.72
N THR A 393 -3.62 19.50 15.31
CA THR A 393 -3.24 20.59 14.40
C THR A 393 -3.61 20.32 12.94
N TYR A 394 -3.89 19.07 12.58
CA TYR A 394 -4.17 18.66 11.19
C TYR A 394 -5.65 18.34 10.96
N CYS A 395 -6.36 17.82 11.98
CA CYS A 395 -7.77 17.53 11.90
C CYS A 395 -8.49 17.74 13.24
N PRO A 396 -9.82 18.00 13.25
CA PRO A 396 -10.59 18.13 14.49
C PRO A 396 -10.69 16.77 15.20
N ILE A 397 -10.22 16.72 16.44
CA ILE A 397 -10.24 15.49 17.25
C ILE A 397 -11.00 15.78 18.55
N SER A 398 -11.93 14.90 18.90
CA SER A 398 -12.64 14.99 20.18
C SER A 398 -11.66 14.91 21.36
N GLN A 399 -11.93 15.67 22.42
CA GLN A 399 -11.16 15.62 23.67
C GLN A 399 -11.13 14.20 24.27
N SER A 400 -12.14 13.37 23.99
CA SER A 400 -12.17 11.97 24.42
C SER A 400 -11.03 11.11 23.86
N PHE A 401 -10.37 11.51 22.77
CA PHE A 401 -9.21 10.79 22.22
C PHE A 401 -7.90 11.08 22.93
N GLU A 402 -7.83 12.12 23.76
CA GLU A 402 -6.63 12.47 24.53
C GLU A 402 -6.15 11.28 25.37
N ARG A 403 -7.08 10.59 26.05
CA ARG A 403 -6.75 9.39 26.85
C ARG A 403 -6.32 8.19 26.01
N TYR A 404 -6.80 8.08 24.77
CA TYR A 404 -6.50 6.92 23.91
C TYR A 404 -5.15 7.09 23.21
N MET A 405 -4.73 8.32 22.94
CA MET A 405 -3.46 8.63 22.28
C MET A 405 -2.28 8.81 23.25
N LYS A 406 -2.44 8.38 24.52
CA LYS A 406 -1.33 8.31 25.47
C LYS A 406 -0.51 7.04 25.24
N ASN A 407 0.80 7.19 25.25
CA ASN A 407 1.73 6.07 25.17
C ASN A 407 2.71 6.12 26.35
N ILE A 408 3.66 5.18 26.36
CA ILE A 408 4.60 4.99 27.47
C ILE A 408 5.84 5.89 27.40
N TYR A 409 5.93 6.78 26.42
CA TYR A 409 7.08 7.66 26.26
C TYR A 409 6.99 8.90 27.17
N PRO A 410 8.12 9.57 27.48
CA PRO A 410 9.49 9.22 27.13
C PRO A 410 10.04 8.05 27.97
N LEU A 411 10.91 7.24 27.35
CA LEU A 411 11.66 6.18 28.03
C LEU A 411 13.05 6.69 28.44
N GLU A 412 13.48 6.39 29.66
CA GLU A 412 14.80 6.65 30.22
C GLU A 412 15.59 5.35 30.36
N LYS A 413 16.91 5.37 30.16
CA LYS A 413 17.76 4.23 30.49
C LYS A 413 18.12 4.27 31.97
N ASP A 414 17.93 3.15 32.67
CA ASP A 414 18.49 3.01 34.01
C ASP A 414 20.02 2.84 33.96
N HIS A 415 20.64 2.80 35.14
CA HIS A 415 22.09 2.62 35.30
C HIS A 415 22.63 1.30 34.69
N ARG A 416 21.75 0.35 34.33
CA ARG A 416 22.09 -0.91 33.66
C ARG A 416 21.87 -0.85 32.15
N GLY A 417 21.47 0.31 31.61
CA GLY A 417 21.16 0.49 30.19
C GLY A 417 19.80 -0.05 29.77
N ILE A 418 18.92 -0.41 30.73
CA ILE A 418 17.58 -0.92 30.46
C ILE A 418 16.60 0.25 30.37
N TRP A 419 15.78 0.30 29.33
CA TRP A 419 14.74 1.31 29.17
C TRP A 419 13.63 1.19 30.24
N ARG A 420 13.25 2.30 30.85
CA ARG A 420 12.21 2.47 31.86
C ARG A 420 11.37 3.70 31.53
N LEU A 421 10.16 3.80 32.09
CA LEU A 421 9.37 5.04 32.02
C LEU A 421 10.08 6.16 32.78
N ALA A 422 10.21 7.33 32.12
CA ALA A 422 10.82 8.50 32.74
C ALA A 422 10.11 8.88 34.05
N GLY A 423 10.89 9.07 35.12
CA GLY A 423 10.37 9.51 36.42
C GLY A 423 9.59 8.48 37.24
N THR A 424 9.62 7.18 36.90
CA THR A 424 9.02 6.13 37.73
C THR A 424 10.02 5.52 38.71
N THR A 425 9.69 5.52 40.01
CA THR A 425 10.35 4.62 40.97
C THR A 425 9.69 3.25 40.92
N VAL A 426 10.36 2.18 41.40
CA VAL A 426 9.82 0.80 41.39
C VAL A 426 8.45 0.71 42.12
N ALA A 427 8.15 1.68 42.98
CA ALA A 427 6.88 1.81 43.70
C ALA A 427 5.72 2.40 42.87
N ASP A 428 5.97 3.04 41.72
CA ASP A 428 4.96 3.82 40.98
C ASP A 428 4.30 3.04 39.82
N ALA A 429 4.54 1.74 39.71
CA ALA A 429 4.04 0.88 38.62
C ALA A 429 2.53 0.55 38.69
N THR A 430 1.70 1.48 39.15
CA THR A 430 0.23 1.38 39.21
C THR A 430 -0.46 1.89 37.95
N PHE A 431 0.13 1.71 36.76
CA PHE A 431 -0.44 2.21 35.50
C PHE A 431 -1.79 1.55 35.12
N PHE A 432 -2.15 0.42 35.73
CA PHE A 432 -3.41 -0.30 35.50
C PHE A 432 -4.39 -0.30 36.69
N GLY A 433 -4.16 0.47 37.74
CA GLY A 433 -5.10 0.55 38.87
C GLY A 433 -5.26 -0.76 39.67
N LEU A 434 -4.35 -1.72 39.52
CA LEU A 434 -4.28 -2.92 40.35
C LEU A 434 -3.10 -2.81 41.31
N PRO A 435 -3.27 -3.15 42.62
CA PRO A 435 -2.16 -3.19 43.56
C PRO A 435 -1.22 -4.33 43.17
N MET A 436 -0.08 -3.99 42.58
CA MET A 436 1.00 -4.92 42.26
C MET A 436 2.14 -4.74 43.26
N ASN A 437 2.78 -5.84 43.66
CA ASN A 437 4.00 -5.77 44.46
C ASN A 437 5.23 -5.50 43.56
N GLU A 438 6.36 -5.07 44.16
CA GLU A 438 7.58 -4.71 43.43
C GLU A 438 8.08 -5.81 42.49
N LYS A 439 7.90 -7.10 42.87
CA LYS A 439 8.30 -8.24 42.03
C LYS A 439 7.42 -8.37 40.78
N GLN A 440 6.10 -8.14 40.91
CA GLN A 440 5.17 -8.16 39.78
C GLN A 440 5.40 -6.98 38.82
N ALA A 441 5.64 -5.79 39.37
CA ALA A 441 6.00 -4.61 38.59
C ALA A 441 7.31 -4.81 37.81
N ALA A 442 8.33 -5.42 38.42
CA ALA A 442 9.59 -5.73 37.76
C ALA A 442 9.42 -6.76 36.63
N VAL A 443 8.58 -7.78 36.81
CA VAL A 443 8.29 -8.79 35.78
C VAL A 443 7.50 -8.20 34.61
N LEU A 444 6.49 -7.37 34.88
CA LEU A 444 5.74 -6.69 33.82
C LEU A 444 6.60 -5.69 33.05
N ASN A 445 7.45 -4.91 33.74
CA ASN A 445 8.42 -4.04 33.09
C ASN A 445 9.43 -4.83 32.25
N ALA A 446 9.88 -6.00 32.70
CA ALA A 446 10.78 -6.87 31.94
C ALA A 446 10.08 -7.50 30.72
N ILE A 447 8.81 -7.92 30.85
CA ILE A 447 8.00 -8.43 29.74
C ILE A 447 7.74 -7.32 28.72
N TRP A 448 7.42 -6.11 29.18
CA TRP A 448 7.20 -4.95 28.32
C TRP A 448 8.49 -4.48 27.64
N ALA A 449 9.62 -4.43 28.35
CA ALA A 449 10.92 -4.15 27.74
C ALA A 449 11.29 -5.23 26.70
N ARG A 450 10.87 -6.49 26.89
CA ARG A 450 11.08 -7.58 25.93
C ARG A 450 10.16 -7.46 24.69
N VAL A 451 8.92 -7.03 24.88
CA VAL A 451 7.92 -6.79 23.82
C VAL A 451 8.23 -5.51 23.02
N ILE A 452 8.83 -4.51 23.65
CA ILE A 452 9.06 -3.18 23.05
C ILE A 452 10.51 -3.03 22.56
N CYS A 453 11.49 -3.63 23.23
CA CYS A 453 12.91 -3.44 22.92
C CYS A 453 13.65 -4.71 22.45
N GLY A 454 12.98 -5.87 22.34
CA GLY A 454 13.58 -7.09 21.76
C GLY A 454 14.81 -7.67 22.48
N SER A 455 15.11 -7.22 23.70
CA SER A 455 16.32 -7.63 24.42
C SER A 455 16.21 -9.06 24.96
N GLU A 456 17.05 -9.98 24.45
CA GLU A 456 17.22 -11.33 25.01
C GLU A 456 18.09 -11.40 26.28
N THR A 457 18.77 -10.32 26.66
CA THR A 457 19.66 -10.30 27.83
C THR A 457 18.90 -9.99 29.12
N CYS A 458 18.06 -10.93 29.56
CA CYS A 458 17.58 -10.98 30.94
C CYS A 458 17.67 -12.43 31.43
N PHE A 459 18.89 -12.88 31.72
CA PHE A 459 19.10 -14.01 32.61
C PHE A 459 19.05 -13.49 34.06
N PHE A 460 18.05 -13.93 34.81
CA PHE A 460 18.05 -13.80 36.26
C PHE A 460 19.21 -14.62 36.82
N THR A 461 20.27 -13.95 37.25
CA THR A 461 21.27 -14.53 38.16
C THR A 461 21.07 -13.86 39.51
N GLU A 462 20.07 -14.32 40.26
CA GLU A 462 20.05 -14.37 41.73
C GLU A 462 18.75 -15.03 42.21
N SER A 463 18.94 -16.18 42.86
CA SER A 463 17.99 -17.11 43.51
C SER A 463 16.50 -16.74 43.54
N LEU A 464 15.73 -17.33 42.63
CA LEU A 464 14.36 -17.76 42.92
C LEU A 464 14.23 -19.19 42.39
N ASP A 465 14.13 -20.17 43.29
CA ASP A 465 14.01 -21.62 43.01
C ASP A 465 12.67 -22.02 42.34
N GLU A 466 11.91 -21.08 41.77
CA GLU A 466 10.62 -21.37 41.14
C GLU A 466 10.57 -20.94 39.68
N ASN A 467 10.19 -21.90 38.82
CA ASN A 467 10.02 -21.77 37.38
C ASN A 467 9.03 -20.63 37.03
N PRO A 468 9.34 -19.72 36.08
CA PRO A 468 8.45 -18.64 35.64
C PRO A 468 7.04 -19.10 35.19
N ARG A 469 6.92 -20.33 34.66
CA ARG A 469 5.62 -20.92 34.30
C ARG A 469 4.74 -21.24 35.53
N SER A 470 5.34 -21.49 36.70
CA SER A 470 4.61 -21.81 37.93
C SER A 470 3.98 -20.58 38.58
N LEU A 471 4.54 -19.38 38.36
CA LEU A 471 3.99 -18.10 38.83
C LEU A 471 2.77 -17.66 38.02
N LEU A 472 2.76 -17.94 36.71
CA LEU A 472 1.61 -17.65 35.83
C LEU A 472 0.44 -18.62 36.03
N ALA A 473 0.71 -19.87 36.44
CA ALA A 473 -0.32 -20.87 36.72
C ALA A 473 -1.07 -20.66 38.04
N LYS A 474 -0.53 -19.85 38.96
CA LYS A 474 -1.14 -19.53 40.27
C LYS A 474 -2.04 -18.29 40.24
N THR A 475 -2.18 -17.64 39.09
CA THR A 475 -3.01 -16.44 38.94
C THR A 475 -4.21 -16.76 38.06
N ASP A 476 -5.41 -16.75 38.66
CA ASP A 476 -6.72 -16.91 38.02
C ASP A 476 -7.02 -15.75 37.05
N PHE A 477 -6.33 -15.69 35.91
CA PHE A 477 -6.54 -14.66 34.89
C PHE A 477 -7.57 -15.02 33.81
N PHE A 478 -8.18 -16.21 33.88
CA PHE A 478 -9.30 -16.62 33.04
C PHE A 478 -10.28 -17.46 33.86
N PRO A 479 -11.58 -17.11 33.97
CA PRO A 479 -12.57 -18.09 34.33
C PRO A 479 -12.64 -19.10 33.18
N ALA A 480 -12.38 -20.37 33.48
CA ALA A 480 -12.81 -21.44 32.61
C ALA A 480 -14.35 -21.41 32.52
N ASP A 481 -14.87 -21.57 31.31
CA ASP A 481 -16.29 -21.56 30.90
C ASP A 481 -16.89 -20.18 30.52
N GLN A 482 -16.60 -19.74 29.28
CA GLN A 482 -17.60 -19.26 28.29
C GLN A 482 -17.00 -19.07 26.89
#